data_AF-A0A8J7V1E2-F1
#
_entry.id   AF-A0A8J7V1E2-F1
#
_cell.length_a   1.000
_cell.length_b   1.000
_cell.length_c   1.000
_cell.angle_alpha   90.00
_cell.angle_beta   90.00
_cell.angle_gamma   90.00
#
_symmetry.space_group_name_H-M   'P 1'
#
loop_
_entity.id
_entity.type
_entity.pdbx_description
1 polymer ?
#
loop_
_entity_poly.entity_id
_entity_poly.type
_entity_poly.pdbx_seq_one_letter_code
_entity_poly.pdbx_strand_id
1 'polypeptide(L)'
;MVVLTFLGRLLVIFALAMLGLGLWLWLSGADVTQQAGQLWYVLDRVSLNGAQVLVQRHLHLPWLWDSGILPLLRRPAWEAVLWLVIGGLATGGLLLVISRRRARRSSFR
;
A
#
# COMPACT_ATOMS: atom_id res chain seq x y z
N MET A 1 13.45 1.30 -18.43
CA MET A 1 12.01 1.64 -18.52
C MET A 1 11.10 0.53 -18.02
N VAL A 2 11.45 -0.74 -18.27
CA VAL A 2 10.69 -1.92 -17.81
C VAL A 2 10.47 -1.92 -16.29
N VAL A 3 11.52 -1.71 -15.49
CA VAL A 3 11.44 -1.69 -14.01
C VAL A 3 10.42 -0.67 -13.47
N LEU A 4 10.41 0.57 -13.99
CA LEU A 4 9.47 1.60 -13.53
C LEU A 4 8.01 1.27 -13.88
N THR A 5 7.81 0.66 -15.05
CA THR A 5 6.48 0.18 -15.48
C THR A 5 6.02 -1.02 -14.66
N PHE A 6 6.92 -1.95 -14.35
CA PHE A 6 6.63 -3.08 -13.47
C PHE A 6 6.28 -2.61 -12.06
N LEU A 7 7.07 -1.69 -11.49
CA LEU A 7 6.82 -1.13 -10.17
C LEU A 7 5.49 -0.37 -10.11
N GLY A 8 5.20 0.45 -11.14
CA GLY A 8 3.93 1.15 -11.24
C GLY A 8 2.72 0.21 -11.35
N ARG A 9 2.83 -0.88 -12.15
CA ARG A 9 1.79 -1.93 -12.22
C ARG A 9 1.61 -2.64 -10.88
N LEU A 10 2.71 -2.97 -10.20
CA LEU A 10 2.67 -3.66 -8.91
C LEU A 10 1.98 -2.79 -7.84
N LEU A 11 2.25 -1.49 -7.81
CA LEU A 11 1.56 -0.52 -6.95
C LEU A 11 0.06 -0.44 -7.25
N VAL A 12 -0.34 -0.41 -8.52
CA VAL A 12 -1.75 -0.38 -8.91
C VAL A 12 -2.46 -1.70 -8.53
N ILE A 13 -1.83 -2.84 -8.78
CA ILE A 13 -2.38 -4.16 -8.38
C ILE A 13 -2.54 -4.22 -6.86
N PHE A 14 -1.54 -3.77 -6.10
CA PHE A 14 -1.61 -3.70 -4.65
C PHE A 14 -2.75 -2.79 -4.16
N ALA A 15 -2.93 -1.62 -4.77
CA ALA A 15 -4.04 -0.72 -4.46
C ALA A 15 -5.40 -1.37 -4.73
N LEU A 16 -5.56 -2.06 -5.86
CA LEU A 16 -6.80 -2.78 -6.18
C LEU A 16 -7.06 -3.95 -5.20
N ALA A 17 -6.02 -4.66 -4.78
CA ALA A 17 -6.13 -5.71 -3.78
C ALA A 17 -6.60 -5.14 -2.43
N MET A 18 -6.07 -4.00 -2.00
CA MET A 18 -6.52 -3.30 -0.78
C MET A 18 -7.98 -2.83 -0.88
N LEU A 19 -8.41 -2.35 -2.05
CA LEU A 19 -9.81 -2.01 -2.28
C LEU A 19 -10.72 -3.23 -2.14
N GLY A 20 -10.33 -4.37 -2.75
CA GLY A 20 -11.05 -5.63 -2.63
C GLY A 20 -11.13 -6.13 -1.18
N LEU A 21 -10.02 -6.02 -0.43
CA LEU A 21 -9.97 -6.36 0.99
C LEU A 21 -10.87 -5.46 1.83
N GLY A 22 -10.89 -4.15 1.57
CA GLY A 22 -11.80 -3.21 2.24
C GLY A 22 -13.27 -3.53 1.99
N LEU A 23 -13.63 -3.85 0.74
CA LEU A 23 -14.99 -4.28 0.38
C LEU A 23 -15.34 -5.61 1.05
N TRP A 24 -14.42 -6.57 1.08
CA TRP A 24 -14.62 -7.86 1.75
C TRP A 24 -14.87 -7.69 3.25
N LEU A 25 -14.05 -6.88 3.93
CA LEU A 25 -14.22 -6.57 5.36
C LEU A 25 -15.56 -5.89 5.66
N TRP A 26 -15.97 -4.97 4.79
CA TRP A 26 -17.25 -4.30 4.94
C TRP A 26 -18.42 -5.27 4.76
N LEU A 27 -18.35 -6.16 3.77
CA LEU A 27 -19.36 -7.20 3.51
C LEU A 27 -19.37 -8.30 4.57
N SER A 28 -18.23 -8.59 5.21
CA SER A 28 -18.14 -9.58 6.29
C SER A 28 -18.68 -9.06 7.62
N GLY A 29 -19.14 -7.81 7.68
CA GLY A 29 -19.59 -7.17 8.92
C GLY A 29 -18.46 -6.88 9.90
N ALA A 30 -17.21 -6.83 9.43
CA ALA A 30 -16.10 -6.45 10.28
C ALA A 30 -16.24 -4.98 10.68
N ASP A 31 -15.87 -4.67 11.92
CA ASP A 31 -15.92 -3.30 12.41
C ASP A 31 -14.76 -2.47 11.83
N VAL A 32 -15.00 -1.94 10.63
CA VAL A 32 -14.04 -1.10 9.90
C VAL A 32 -13.80 0.26 10.56
N THR A 33 -14.55 0.61 11.61
CA THR A 33 -14.33 1.83 12.40
C THR A 33 -13.21 1.64 13.42
N GLN A 34 -12.85 0.40 13.76
CA GLN A 34 -11.71 0.10 14.62
C GLN A 34 -10.39 0.48 13.95
N GLN A 35 -9.36 0.65 14.78
CA GLN A 35 -8.01 0.93 14.32
C GLN A 35 -7.54 -0.16 13.37
N ALA A 36 -7.00 0.22 12.23
CA ALA A 36 -6.54 -0.71 11.20
C ALA A 36 -5.51 -1.72 11.74
N GLY A 37 -4.63 -1.28 12.65
CA GLY A 37 -3.66 -2.14 13.31
C GLY A 37 -4.29 -3.13 14.28
N GLN A 38 -5.37 -2.76 14.95
CA GLN A 38 -6.13 -3.69 15.79
C GLN A 38 -6.83 -4.73 14.92
N LEU A 39 -7.44 -4.31 13.81
CA LEU A 39 -8.09 -5.22 12.87
C LEU A 39 -7.08 -6.21 12.27
N TRP A 40 -5.90 -5.73 11.84
CA TRP A 40 -4.83 -6.60 11.35
C TRP A 40 -4.30 -7.52 12.45
N TYR A 41 -4.12 -7.03 13.67
CA TYR A 41 -3.70 -7.86 14.80
C TYR A 41 -4.69 -9.00 15.08
N VAL A 42 -5.99 -8.74 15.00
CA VAL A 42 -7.05 -9.75 15.18
C VAL A 42 -7.08 -10.74 14.02
N LEU A 43 -6.84 -10.28 12.78
CA LEU A 43 -6.79 -11.15 11.60
C LEU A 43 -5.56 -12.07 11.64
N ASP A 44 -4.38 -11.50 11.85
CA ASP A 44 -3.13 -12.25 11.97
C ASP A 44 -2.03 -11.40 12.62
N ARG A 45 -1.79 -11.66 13.91
CA ARG A 45 -0.71 -11.05 14.68
C ARG A 45 0.69 -11.40 14.13
N VAL A 46 0.88 -12.60 13.58
CA VAL A 46 2.20 -13.07 13.15
C VAL A 46 2.65 -12.27 11.93
N SER A 47 1.75 -12.02 10.97
CA SER A 47 2.08 -11.16 9.82
C SER A 47 2.32 -9.71 10.22
N LEU A 48 1.59 -9.14 11.19
CA LEU A 48 1.84 -7.77 11.65
C LEU A 48 3.24 -7.61 12.28
N ASN A 49 3.62 -8.52 13.18
CA ASN A 49 4.96 -8.53 13.77
C ASN A 49 6.04 -8.82 12.72
N GLY A 50 5.78 -9.75 11.80
CA GLY A 50 6.66 -10.07 10.69
C GLY A 50 6.91 -8.86 9.80
N ALA A 51 5.87 -8.11 9.45
CA ALA A 51 5.97 -6.88 8.68
C ALA A 51 6.80 -5.82 9.41
N GLN A 52 6.57 -5.64 10.71
CA GLN A 52 7.38 -4.73 11.53
C GLN A 52 8.86 -5.11 11.51
N VAL A 53 9.18 -6.38 11.78
CA VAL A 53 10.56 -6.88 11.79
C VAL A 53 11.19 -6.73 10.41
N LEU A 54 10.46 -7.01 9.33
CA LEU A 54 10.98 -6.89 7.97
C LEU A 54 11.31 -5.43 7.65
N VAL A 55 10.43 -4.48 7.98
CA VAL A 55 10.66 -3.05 7.72
C VAL A 55 11.77 -2.48 8.61
N GLN A 56 11.71 -2.73 9.92
CA GLN A 56 12.64 -2.14 10.88
C GLN A 56 14.01 -2.82 10.86
N ARG A 57 14.07 -4.16 10.80
CA ARG A 57 15.33 -4.92 10.85
C ARG A 57 15.90 -5.27 9.49
N HIS A 58 15.08 -5.69 8.52
CA HIS A 58 15.61 -6.22 7.26
C HIS A 58 15.84 -5.11 6.22
N LEU A 59 14.91 -4.17 6.10
CA LEU A 59 15.08 -3.00 5.24
C LEU A 59 15.88 -1.88 5.91
N HIS A 60 16.11 -1.96 7.22
CA HIS A 60 16.77 -0.92 8.03
C HIS A 60 16.08 0.46 7.88
N LEU A 61 14.75 0.48 7.74
CA LEU A 61 13.95 1.69 7.56
C LEU A 61 12.99 1.90 8.75
N PRO A 62 13.50 2.15 9.99
CA PRO A 62 12.64 2.32 11.16
C PRO A 62 11.68 3.51 11.01
N TRP A 63 12.15 4.60 10.40
CA TRP A 63 11.35 5.79 10.13
C TRP A 63 10.12 5.49 9.24
N LEU A 64 10.21 4.53 8.33
CA LEU A 64 9.09 4.14 7.46
C LEU A 64 7.98 3.47 8.28
N TRP A 65 8.38 2.65 9.25
CA TRP A 65 7.43 2.03 10.17
C TRP A 65 6.83 3.06 11.11
N ASP A 66 7.66 3.80 11.84
CA ASP A 66 7.21 4.64 12.95
C ASP A 66 6.48 5.91 12.48
N SER A 67 6.88 6.49 11.34
CA SER A 67 6.29 7.73 10.82
C SER A 67 5.34 7.53 9.65
N GLY A 68 5.35 6.35 9.00
CA GLY A 68 4.48 6.05 7.86
C GLY A 68 3.41 5.02 8.20
N ILE A 69 3.84 3.79 8.48
CA ILE A 69 2.95 2.63 8.64
C ILE A 69 2.18 2.69 9.97
N LEU A 70 2.83 3.02 11.07
CA LEU A 70 2.21 3.07 12.40
C LEU A 70 1.14 4.17 12.52
N PRO A 71 1.34 5.40 12.03
CA PRO A 71 0.28 6.40 12.02
C PRO A 71 -0.92 6.00 11.16
N LEU A 72 -0.67 5.26 10.07
CA LEU A 72 -1.74 4.71 9.24
C LEU A 72 -2.51 3.60 9.96
N LEU A 73 -1.81 2.71 10.68
CA LEU A 73 -2.39 1.63 11.49
C LEU A 73 -3.27 2.15 12.63
N ARG A 74 -2.98 3.34 13.16
CA ARG A 74 -3.76 3.97 14.23
C ARG A 74 -5.07 4.60 13.75
N ARG A 75 -5.23 4.82 12.45
CA ARG A 75 -6.47 5.34 11.86
C ARG A 75 -7.53 4.25 11.77
N PRO A 76 -8.81 4.61 11.65
CA PRO A 76 -9.87 3.66 11.32
C PRO A 76 -9.51 2.83 10.08
N ALA A 77 -9.86 1.54 10.06
CA ALA A 77 -9.52 0.62 8.99
C ALA A 77 -10.03 1.09 7.63
N TRP A 78 -11.25 1.64 7.57
CA TRP A 78 -11.79 2.20 6.33
C TRP A 78 -10.91 3.34 5.79
N GLU A 79 -10.43 4.22 6.67
CA GLU A 79 -9.62 5.37 6.30
C GLU A 79 -8.23 4.93 5.84
N ALA A 80 -7.62 3.98 6.57
CA ALA A 80 -6.33 3.40 6.23
C ALA A 80 -6.35 2.74 4.85
N VAL A 81 -7.39 1.95 4.54
CA VAL A 81 -7.59 1.34 3.22
C VAL A 81 -7.72 2.40 2.14
N LEU A 82 -8.53 3.45 2.35
CA LEU A 82 -8.67 4.54 1.38
C LEU A 82 -7.34 5.24 1.09
N TRP A 83 -6.54 5.54 2.11
CA TRP A 83 -5.22 6.14 1.92
C TRP A 83 -4.26 5.24 1.14
N LEU A 84 -4.28 3.92 1.39
CA LEU A 84 -3.49 2.96 0.62
C LEU A 84 -3.94 2.87 -0.84
N VAL A 85 -5.25 2.86 -1.09
CA VAL A 85 -5.81 2.81 -2.44
C VAL A 85 -5.46 4.09 -3.20
N ILE A 86 -5.76 5.26 -2.64
CA ILE A 86 -5.50 6.56 -3.27
C ILE A 86 -4.00 6.75 -3.49
N GLY A 87 -3.19 6.50 -2.45
CA GLY A 87 -1.73 6.62 -2.53
C GLY A 87 -1.12 5.68 -3.56
N GLY A 88 -1.55 4.40 -3.57
CA GLY A 88 -1.06 3.39 -4.51
C GLY A 88 -1.48 3.69 -5.96
N LEU A 89 -2.73 4.11 -6.20
CA LEU A 89 -3.19 4.50 -7.53
C LEU A 89 -2.52 5.79 -8.02
N ALA A 90 -2.37 6.80 -7.17
CA ALA A 90 -1.74 8.06 -7.53
C ALA A 90 -0.26 7.86 -7.87
N THR A 91 0.49 7.18 -6.99
CA THR A 91 1.92 6.91 -7.20
C THR A 91 2.16 5.93 -8.34
N GLY A 92 1.43 4.82 -8.38
CA GLY A 92 1.53 3.82 -9.45
C GLY A 92 1.14 4.40 -10.81
N GLY A 93 0.05 5.17 -10.86
CA GLY A 93 -0.40 5.89 -12.06
C GLY A 93 0.62 6.91 -12.54
N LEU A 94 1.18 7.72 -11.62
CA LEU A 94 2.22 8.69 -11.95
C LEU A 94 3.47 8.02 -12.52
N LEU A 95 3.94 6.92 -11.91
CA LEU A 95 5.09 6.14 -12.41
C LEU A 95 4.84 5.60 -13.82
N LEU A 96 3.63 5.13 -14.12
CA LEU A 96 3.23 4.65 -15.44
C LEU A 96 3.14 5.79 -16.47
N VAL A 97 2.66 6.97 -16.07
CA VAL A 97 2.61 8.15 -16.96
C VAL A 97 4.04 8.62 -17.29
N ILE A 98 4.92 8.69 -16.29
CA ILE A 98 6.32 9.08 -16.48
C ILE A 98 7.05 8.06 -17.37
N SER A 99 6.84 6.76 -17.14
CA SER A 99 7.49 5.72 -17.95
C SER A 99 7.06 5.79 -19.41
N ARG A 100 5.76 6.01 -19.68
CA ARG A 100 5.22 6.21 -21.03
C ARG A 100 5.74 7.48 -21.71
N ARG A 101 5.87 8.59 -20.97
CA ARG A 101 6.41 9.85 -21.50
C ARG A 101 7.89 9.71 -21.89
N ARG A 102 8.67 8.97 -21.10
CA ARG A 102 10.10 8.76 -21.35
C ARG A 102 10.34 7.83 -22.55
N ALA A 103 9.50 6.81 -22.73
CA ALA A 103 9.56 5.90 -23.88
C ALA A 103 9.31 6.60 -25.22
N ARG A 104 8.39 7.57 -25.27
CA ARG A 104 8.14 8.33 -26.52
C ARG A 104 9.29 9.25 -26.91
N ARG A 105 10.07 9.76 -25.95
CA ARG A 105 11.20 10.65 -26.23
C ARG A 105 12.44 9.94 -26.79
N SER A 106 12.61 8.64 -26.58
CA SER A 106 13.76 7.90 -27.12
C SER A 106 13.56 7.40 -28.56
N SER A 107 12.35 7.53 -29.13
CA SER A 107 12.05 7.11 -30.50
C SER A 107 12.24 8.24 -31.54
N PHE A 108 12.73 9.41 -31.11
CA PHE A 108 12.93 10.59 -31.97
C PHE A 108 14.41 11.01 -32.06
N ARG A 109 15.32 10.05 -31.93
CA ARG A 109 16.76 10.22 -32.20
C ARG A 109 17.23 9.10 -33.12
#